data_AF-S9V2G6-F1
#
_entry.id   AF-S9V2G6-F1
#
_cell.length_a   1.000
_cell.length_b   1.000
_cell.length_c   1.000
_cell.angle_alpha   90.00
_cell.angle_beta   90.00
_cell.angle_gamma   90.00
#
_symmetry.space_group_name_H-M   'P 1'
#
loop_
_entity.id
_entity.type
_entity.pdbx_description
1 polymer ?
#
loop_
_entity_poly.entity_id
_entity_poly.type
_entity_poly.pdbx_seq_one_letter_code
_entity_poly.pdbx_strand_id
1 'polypeptide(L)'
;MAAVSQLRLLRRQHLSEHTNPFPCSVIYGARNMSELIYHDDLSEALRIGAIDQYQFCLSRPQVTAATGVAHRYVTDILKKDAHAVNHLLTEGDGKFFACGPTKVLQSVRSCLANDILGEADDDDSMREQRLLFMEGKGQLFFDVWSTMSVF
;
A
#
# COMPACT_ATOMS: atom_id res chain seq x y z
N MET A 1 -11.67 10.03 13.70
CA MET A 1 -12.55 11.11 13.20
C MET A 1 -11.84 12.44 12.93
N ALA A 2 -10.92 12.91 13.80
CA ALA A 2 -10.23 14.20 13.60
C ALA A 2 -9.28 14.24 12.38
N ALA A 3 -8.45 13.22 12.20
CA ALA A 3 -7.46 13.17 11.11
C ALA A 3 -8.10 13.17 9.70
N VAL A 4 -9.17 12.40 9.50
CA VAL A 4 -9.93 12.37 8.25
C VAL A 4 -10.55 13.74 7.94
N SER A 5 -11.05 14.43 8.97
CA SER A 5 -11.63 15.77 8.83
C SER A 5 -10.57 16.83 8.48
N GLN A 6 -9.39 16.75 9.09
CA GLN A 6 -8.24 17.61 8.76
C GLN A 6 -7.72 17.38 7.35
N LEU A 7 -7.55 16.12 6.94
CA LEU A 7 -7.12 15.77 5.58
C LEU A 7 -8.10 16.34 4.53
N ARG A 8 -9.41 16.19 4.79
CA ARG A 8 -10.47 16.74 3.93
C ARG A 8 -10.41 18.27 3.84
N LEU A 9 -10.09 18.93 4.94
CA LEU A 9 -10.00 20.40 5.01
C LEU A 9 -8.77 20.91 4.25
N LEU A 10 -7.62 20.29 4.44
CA LEU A 10 -6.38 20.59 3.70
C LEU A 10 -6.58 20.40 2.19
N ARG A 11 -7.20 19.29 1.77
CA ARG A 11 -7.48 19.05 0.35
C ARG A 11 -8.42 20.10 -0.24
N ARG A 12 -9.48 20.49 0.48
CA ARG A 12 -10.39 21.57 0.03
C ARG A 12 -9.67 22.89 -0.18
N GLN A 13 -8.67 23.20 0.64
CA GLN A 13 -7.88 24.43 0.53
C GLN A 13 -6.94 24.43 -0.69
N HIS A 14 -6.61 23.25 -1.23
CA HIS A 14 -5.72 23.09 -2.38
C HIS A 14 -6.45 22.64 -3.67
N LEU A 15 -7.79 22.63 -3.71
CA LEU A 15 -8.60 22.28 -4.88
C LEU A 15 -8.60 23.33 -6.01
N SER A 16 -7.66 24.29 -6.02
CA SER A 16 -7.59 25.33 -7.06
C SER A 16 -7.15 24.79 -8.42
N GLU A 17 -6.67 23.55 -8.51
CA GLU A 17 -6.26 22.91 -9.74
C GLU A 17 -6.78 21.47 -9.74
N HIS A 18 -7.13 20.93 -10.90
CA HIS A 18 -7.79 19.62 -11.12
C HIS A 18 -6.92 18.39 -10.77
N THR A 19 -6.06 18.51 -9.75
CA THR A 19 -5.07 17.54 -9.31
C THR A 19 -5.06 17.53 -7.80
N ASN A 20 -5.42 16.38 -7.19
CA ASN A 20 -5.29 16.19 -5.75
C ASN A 20 -3.79 16.28 -5.39
N PRO A 21 -3.35 17.26 -4.59
CA PRO A 21 -1.92 17.49 -4.33
C PRO A 21 -1.25 16.36 -3.54
N PHE A 22 -2.06 15.50 -2.89
CA PHE A 22 -1.57 14.39 -2.08
C PHE A 22 -2.36 13.11 -2.43
N PRO A 23 -2.01 12.44 -3.54
CA PRO A 23 -2.64 11.18 -3.92
C PRO A 23 -2.41 10.14 -2.83
N CYS A 24 -3.47 9.43 -2.45
CA CYS A 24 -3.47 8.41 -1.40
C CYS A 24 -4.11 7.14 -1.93
N SER A 25 -3.31 6.07 -2.01
CA SER A 25 -3.74 4.75 -2.45
C SER A 25 -3.70 3.76 -1.27
N VAL A 26 -4.73 2.93 -1.15
CA VAL A 26 -4.83 1.88 -0.13
C VAL A 26 -4.90 0.51 -0.80
N ILE A 27 -4.04 -0.41 -0.36
CA ILE A 27 -4.08 -1.81 -0.77
C ILE A 27 -4.37 -2.67 0.47
N TYR A 28 -5.44 -3.46 0.42
CA TYR A 28 -5.88 -4.26 1.56
C TYR A 28 -5.93 -5.77 1.22
N GLY A 29 -5.11 -6.57 1.91
CA GLY A 29 -5.12 -8.02 1.77
C GLY A 29 -5.92 -8.74 2.85
N ALA A 30 -6.74 -9.70 2.44
CA ALA A 30 -7.45 -10.61 3.33
C ALA A 30 -7.50 -12.05 2.78
N ARG A 31 -7.99 -13.01 3.57
CA ARG A 31 -8.25 -14.37 3.06
C ARG A 31 -9.52 -14.39 2.20
N ASN A 32 -10.59 -13.77 2.67
CA ASN A 32 -11.92 -13.76 2.06
C ASN A 32 -12.59 -12.41 2.33
N MET A 33 -13.76 -12.17 1.72
CA MET A 33 -14.48 -10.90 1.87
C MET A 33 -14.85 -10.57 3.31
N SER A 34 -15.23 -11.55 4.12
CA SER A 34 -15.62 -11.32 5.52
C SER A 34 -14.49 -10.82 6.42
N GLU A 35 -13.24 -10.96 5.98
CA GLU A 35 -12.06 -10.48 6.72
C GLU A 35 -11.62 -9.08 6.31
N LEU A 36 -12.25 -8.47 5.29
CA LEU A 36 -12.05 -7.06 4.95
C LEU A 36 -12.91 -6.17 5.86
N ILE A 37 -12.55 -6.11 7.14
CA ILE A 37 -13.37 -5.46 8.18
C ILE A 37 -13.64 -3.96 7.94
N TYR A 38 -12.78 -3.28 7.17
CA TYR A 38 -12.93 -1.87 6.80
C TYR A 38 -13.31 -1.66 5.32
N HIS A 39 -13.83 -2.68 4.65
CA HIS A 39 -14.17 -2.60 3.22
C HIS A 39 -15.14 -1.46 2.93
N ASP A 40 -16.23 -1.36 3.71
CA ASP A 40 -17.27 -0.36 3.51
C ASP A 40 -16.75 1.05 3.79
N ASP A 41 -15.97 1.22 4.86
CA ASP A 41 -15.36 2.51 5.23
C ASP A 41 -14.37 2.99 4.15
N LEU A 42 -13.53 2.10 3.62
CA LEU A 42 -12.57 2.42 2.55
C LEU A 42 -13.28 2.68 1.22
N SER A 43 -14.35 1.95 0.93
CA SER A 43 -15.18 2.17 -0.26
C SER A 43 -15.89 3.53 -0.19
N GLU A 44 -16.42 3.89 0.99
CA GLU A 44 -17.00 5.21 1.23
C GLU A 44 -15.93 6.30 1.13
N ALA A 45 -14.76 6.09 1.73
CA ALA A 45 -13.63 7.02 1.65
C ALA A 45 -13.22 7.27 0.19
N LEU A 46 -13.19 6.24 -0.65
CA LEU A 46 -12.96 6.38 -2.09
C LEU A 46 -14.09 7.19 -2.75
N ARG A 47 -15.35 6.83 -2.47
CA ARG A 47 -16.54 7.50 -3.05
C ARG A 47 -16.57 9.00 -2.76
N ILE A 48 -16.12 9.42 -1.57
CA ILE A 48 -16.08 10.84 -1.18
C ILE A 48 -14.76 11.56 -1.52
N GLY A 49 -13.81 10.88 -2.18
CA GLY A 49 -12.49 11.45 -2.54
C GLY A 49 -11.53 11.63 -1.36
N ALA A 50 -11.74 10.91 -0.25
CA ALA A 50 -10.81 10.87 0.87
C ALA A 50 -9.59 9.97 0.59
N ILE A 51 -9.69 9.05 -0.35
CA ILE A 51 -8.56 8.33 -0.97
C ILE A 51 -8.79 8.31 -2.48
N ASP A 52 -7.71 8.19 -3.24
CA ASP A 52 -7.72 8.25 -4.70
C ASP A 52 -7.87 6.86 -5.30
N GLN A 53 -7.31 5.85 -4.63
CA GLN A 53 -7.44 4.46 -5.04
C GLN A 53 -7.62 3.55 -3.84
N TYR A 54 -8.51 2.58 -4.01
CA TYR A 54 -8.66 1.46 -3.09
C TYR A 54 -8.65 0.17 -3.89
N GLN A 55 -7.67 -0.69 -3.59
CA GLN A 55 -7.56 -2.02 -4.16
C GLN A 55 -7.54 -3.05 -3.03
N PHE A 56 -8.07 -4.23 -3.28
CA PHE A 56 -7.98 -5.33 -2.32
C PHE A 56 -7.69 -6.65 -3.04
N CYS A 57 -7.10 -7.58 -2.30
CA CYS A 57 -6.78 -8.91 -2.79
C CYS A 57 -7.28 -9.98 -1.80
N LEU A 58 -7.71 -11.12 -2.33
CA LEU A 58 -8.22 -12.23 -1.54
C LEU A 58 -7.34 -13.46 -1.78
N SER A 59 -6.67 -13.94 -0.73
CA SER A 59 -5.80 -15.12 -0.86
C SER A 59 -6.57 -16.43 -0.98
N ARG A 60 -7.82 -16.48 -0.50
CA ARG A 60 -8.73 -17.64 -0.49
C ARG A 60 -10.16 -17.20 -0.85
N PRO A 61 -10.41 -16.75 -2.09
CA PRO A 61 -11.75 -16.31 -2.49
C PRO A 61 -12.71 -17.49 -2.45
N GLN A 62 -13.86 -17.33 -1.79
CA GLN A 62 -14.88 -18.38 -1.73
C GLN A 62 -15.58 -18.61 -3.08
N VAL A 63 -15.51 -17.64 -4.00
CA VAL A 63 -16.04 -17.74 -5.36
C VAL A 63 -14.98 -17.25 -6.34
N THR A 64 -14.27 -18.19 -6.95
CA THR A 64 -13.09 -17.96 -7.78
C THR A 64 -13.37 -17.35 -9.16
N ALA A 65 -14.64 -17.26 -9.59
CA ALA A 65 -14.99 -16.75 -10.92
C ALA A 65 -15.98 -15.56 -10.92
N ALA A 66 -16.71 -15.31 -9.83
CA ALA A 66 -17.79 -14.30 -9.82
C ALA A 66 -17.41 -12.96 -9.15
N THR A 67 -16.28 -12.90 -8.42
CA THR A 67 -15.90 -11.69 -7.66
C THR A 67 -15.03 -10.72 -8.45
N GLY A 68 -14.51 -11.11 -9.63
CA GLY A 68 -13.63 -10.26 -10.44
C GLY A 68 -12.27 -9.93 -9.79
N VAL A 69 -11.94 -10.53 -8.65
CA VAL A 69 -10.70 -10.27 -7.91
C VAL A 69 -9.54 -11.01 -8.59
N ALA A 70 -8.73 -10.26 -9.35
CA ALA A 70 -7.62 -10.81 -10.15
C ALA A 70 -6.35 -11.08 -9.33
N HIS A 71 -6.21 -10.51 -8.13
CA HIS A 71 -4.98 -10.53 -7.34
C HIS A 71 -5.13 -11.33 -6.06
N ARG A 72 -4.14 -12.18 -5.76
CA ARG A 72 -4.17 -13.11 -4.61
C ARG A 72 -3.48 -12.51 -3.39
N TYR A 73 -2.44 -11.72 -3.61
CA TYR A 73 -1.65 -11.07 -2.56
C TYR A 73 -1.42 -9.59 -2.87
N VAL A 74 -1.14 -8.80 -1.83
CA VAL A 74 -0.87 -7.36 -1.97
C VAL A 74 0.35 -7.11 -2.87
N THR A 75 1.32 -8.03 -2.85
CA THR A 75 2.50 -8.01 -3.71
C THR A 75 2.15 -8.13 -5.20
N ASP A 76 1.04 -8.80 -5.55
CA ASP A 76 0.64 -8.92 -6.96
C ASP A 76 0.18 -7.56 -7.51
N ILE A 77 -0.53 -6.78 -6.68
CA ILE A 77 -0.94 -5.42 -7.01
C ILE A 77 0.27 -4.51 -7.08
N LEU A 78 1.18 -4.60 -6.09
CA LEU A 78 2.40 -3.81 -6.06
C LEU A 78 3.30 -4.07 -7.28
N LYS A 79 3.43 -5.32 -7.73
CA LYS A 79 4.19 -5.67 -8.94
C LYS A 79 3.54 -5.14 -10.21
N LYS A 80 2.20 -5.22 -10.30
CA LYS A 80 1.45 -4.67 -11.43
C LYS A 80 1.66 -3.16 -11.56
N ASP A 81 1.69 -2.45 -10.43
CA ASP A 81 1.83 -1.00 -10.38
C ASP A 81 3.28 -0.57 -10.10
N ALA A 82 4.28 -1.46 -10.28
CA ALA A 82 5.65 -1.28 -9.81
C ALA A 82 6.30 0.02 -10.30
N HIS A 83 6.14 0.34 -11.59
CA HIS A 83 6.68 1.58 -12.17
C HIS A 83 6.07 2.83 -11.51
N ALA A 84 4.75 2.84 -11.28
CA ALA A 84 4.08 3.97 -10.67
C ALA A 84 4.51 4.13 -9.19
N VAL A 85 4.62 3.03 -8.46
CA VAL A 85 5.11 3.03 -7.07
C VAL A 85 6.55 3.49 -6.99
N ASN A 86 7.43 3.02 -7.88
CA ASN A 86 8.82 3.47 -7.96
C ASN A 86 8.88 4.99 -8.17
N HIS A 87 8.26 5.49 -9.23
CA HIS A 87 8.26 6.92 -9.56
C HIS A 87 7.73 7.79 -8.40
N LEU A 88 6.63 7.37 -7.75
CA LEU A 88 6.11 8.09 -6.57
C LEU A 88 7.14 8.15 -5.43
N LEU A 89 7.86 7.06 -5.19
CA LEU A 89 8.83 6.97 -4.11
C LEU A 89 10.16 7.68 -4.39
N THR A 90 10.63 7.65 -5.63
CA THR A 90 11.96 8.17 -6.00
C THR A 90 11.92 9.62 -6.47
N GLU A 91 10.87 10.01 -7.20
CA GLU A 91 10.74 11.36 -7.79
C GLU A 91 9.66 12.21 -7.10
N GLY A 92 8.64 11.58 -6.53
CA GLY A 92 7.47 12.26 -5.98
C GLY A 92 7.49 12.52 -4.47
N ASP A 93 8.61 12.27 -3.78
CA ASP A 93 8.71 12.29 -2.30
C ASP A 93 7.59 11.48 -1.60
N GLY A 94 7.10 10.44 -2.28
CA GLY A 94 6.03 9.58 -1.82
C GLY A 94 6.41 8.86 -0.53
N LYS A 95 5.37 8.51 0.23
CA LYS A 95 5.51 7.72 1.46
C LYS A 95 4.75 6.41 1.32
N PHE A 96 5.40 5.32 1.69
CA PHE A 96 4.84 3.99 1.70
C PHE A 96 4.73 3.48 3.13
N PHE A 97 3.52 3.09 3.51
CA PHE A 97 3.22 2.55 4.82
C PHE A 97 2.70 1.12 4.64
N ALA A 98 3.31 0.16 5.34
CA ALA A 98 2.81 -1.20 5.39
C ALA A 98 2.70 -1.66 6.84
N CYS A 99 1.51 -2.11 7.22
CA CYS A 99 1.22 -2.68 8.53
C CYS A 99 0.73 -4.12 8.32
N GLY A 100 1.20 -5.07 9.13
CA GLY A 100 0.89 -6.47 8.87
C GLY A 100 1.76 -7.46 9.64
N PRO A 101 1.38 -8.75 9.62
CA PRO A 101 2.16 -9.79 10.26
C PRO A 101 3.55 -9.91 9.63
N THR A 102 4.56 -10.23 10.43
CA THR A 102 5.98 -10.29 10.01
C THR A 102 6.22 -10.97 8.66
N LYS A 103 5.62 -12.15 8.42
CA LYS A 103 5.82 -12.90 7.16
C LYS A 103 5.29 -12.16 5.93
N VAL A 104 4.17 -11.44 6.08
CA VAL A 104 3.58 -10.66 4.99
C VAL A 104 4.45 -9.43 4.72
N LEU A 105 4.87 -8.71 5.76
CA LEU A 105 5.70 -7.53 5.59
C LEU A 105 7.11 -7.87 5.09
N GLN A 106 7.67 -9.03 5.43
CA GLN A 106 8.88 -9.55 4.77
C GLN A 106 8.67 -9.72 3.27
N SER A 107 7.53 -10.28 2.84
CA SER A 107 7.22 -10.44 1.41
C SER A 107 7.05 -9.10 0.71
N VAL A 108 6.43 -8.12 1.37
CA VAL A 108 6.30 -6.73 0.86
C VAL A 108 7.68 -6.07 0.75
N ARG A 109 8.53 -6.20 1.78
CA ARG A 109 9.90 -5.68 1.75
C ARG A 109 10.70 -6.28 0.61
N SER A 110 10.65 -7.59 0.42
CA SER A 110 11.33 -8.27 -0.70
C SER A 110 10.77 -7.82 -2.06
N CYS A 111 9.46 -7.60 -2.17
CA CYS A 111 8.86 -7.06 -3.38
C CYS A 111 9.36 -5.64 -3.69
N LEU A 112 9.47 -4.79 -2.67
CA LEU A 112 10.04 -3.45 -2.82
C LEU A 112 11.51 -3.51 -3.25
N ALA A 113 12.33 -4.35 -2.60
CA ALA A 113 13.74 -4.53 -2.91
C ALA A 113 13.98 -5.00 -4.35
N ASN A 114 13.23 -6.01 -4.80
CA ASN A 114 13.56 -6.75 -6.01
C ASN A 114 12.75 -6.30 -7.23
N ASP A 115 11.46 -6.02 -7.05
CA ASP A 115 10.53 -5.80 -8.16
C ASP A 115 10.25 -4.31 -8.43
N ILE A 116 10.46 -3.44 -7.43
CA ILE A 116 10.05 -2.03 -7.50
C ILE A 116 11.26 -1.10 -7.51
N LEU A 117 12.16 -1.22 -6.53
CA LEU A 117 13.29 -0.33 -6.33
C LEU A 117 14.61 -0.93 -6.83
N GLY A 118 14.60 -2.18 -7.27
CA GLY A 118 15.78 -2.88 -7.76
C GLY A 118 16.22 -2.35 -9.13
N GLU A 119 17.53 -2.27 -9.32
CA GLU A 119 18.20 -1.94 -10.58
C GLU A 119 18.93 -3.17 -11.12
N ALA A 120 19.23 -3.18 -12.43
CA ALA A 120 19.72 -4.36 -13.13
C ALA A 120 21.05 -4.93 -12.58
N ASP A 121 21.90 -4.07 -12.02
CA ASP A 121 23.24 -4.42 -11.53
C ASP A 121 23.31 -4.53 -9.99
N ASP A 122 22.18 -4.44 -9.29
CA ASP A 122 22.19 -4.54 -7.83
C ASP A 122 22.46 -5.96 -7.34
N ASP A 123 23.38 -6.09 -6.39
CA ASP A 123 23.44 -7.24 -5.51
C ASP A 123 22.46 -7.12 -4.33
N ASP A 124 22.36 -8.17 -3.50
CA ASP A 124 21.47 -8.19 -2.33
C ASP A 124 21.77 -7.07 -1.32
N SER A 125 23.04 -6.67 -1.19
CA SER A 125 23.46 -5.63 -0.25
C SER A 125 23.03 -4.25 -0.73
N MET A 126 23.18 -3.96 -2.02
CA MET A 126 22.75 -2.69 -2.62
C MET A 126 21.24 -2.50 -2.50
N ARG A 127 20.44 -3.54 -2.78
CA ARG A 127 18.99 -3.51 -2.61
C ARG A 127 18.59 -3.21 -1.17
N GLU A 128 19.20 -3.90 -0.21
CA GLU A 128 18.88 -3.70 1.21
C GLU A 128 19.32 -2.32 1.71
N GLN A 129 20.51 -1.84 1.29
CA GLN A 129 20.97 -0.49 1.62
C GLN A 129 20.03 0.60 1.07
N ARG A 130 19.50 0.42 -0.16
CA ARG A 130 18.52 1.35 -0.74
C ARG A 130 17.25 1.42 0.11
N LEU A 131 16.73 0.28 0.58
CA LEU A 131 15.58 0.26 1.47
C LEU A 131 15.87 0.97 2.80
N LEU A 132 17.00 0.67 3.45
CA LEU A 132 17.41 1.29 4.71
C LEU A 132 17.57 2.81 4.57
N PHE A 133 18.12 3.28 3.45
CA PHE A 133 18.24 4.71 3.16
C PHE A 133 16.87 5.39 3.06
N MET A 134 15.90 4.75 2.38
CA MET A 134 14.55 5.29 2.26
C MET A 134 13.76 5.23 3.58
N GLU A 135 13.98 4.23 4.42
CA GLU A 135 13.48 4.19 5.80
C GLU A 135 14.08 5.33 6.64
N GLY A 136 15.40 5.56 6.54
CA GLY A 136 16.10 6.65 7.21
C GLY A 136 15.61 8.04 6.78
N LYS A 137 15.15 8.18 5.53
CA LYS A 137 14.48 9.39 5.02
C LYS A 137 13.03 9.53 5.48
N GLY A 138 12.43 8.52 6.10
CA GLY A 138 11.01 8.50 6.43
C GLY A 138 10.11 8.44 5.19
N GLN A 139 10.53 7.71 4.16
CA GLN A 139 9.72 7.40 2.98
C GLN A 139 9.10 6.00 3.07
N LEU A 140 9.75 5.06 3.75
CA LEU A 140 9.23 3.71 3.99
C LEU A 140 8.95 3.52 5.48
N PHE A 141 7.79 2.97 5.80
CA PHE A 141 7.37 2.67 7.17
C PHE A 141 6.78 1.26 7.23
N PHE A 142 7.34 0.42 8.11
CA PHE A 142 6.83 -0.92 8.37
C PHE A 142 6.39 -1.02 9.83
N ASP A 143 5.10 -1.23 10.03
CA ASP A 143 4.51 -1.50 11.34
C ASP A 143 4.26 -3.01 11.47
N VAL A 144 5.25 -3.69 12.04
CA VAL A 144 5.27 -5.15 12.16
C VAL A 144 4.70 -5.56 13.50
N TRP A 145 3.62 -6.33 13.45
CA TRP A 145 3.09 -7.05 14.60
C TRP A 145 3.34 -8.55 14.40
N SER A 146 3.66 -9.24 15.48
CA SER A 146 3.71 -10.70 15.47
C SER A 146 2.41 -11.23 16.06
N THR A 147 1.80 -12.21 15.40
CA THR A 147 0.77 -13.02 16.05
C THR A 147 1.47 -13.92 17.07
N MET A 148 1.80 -13.40 18.24
CA MET A 148 1.83 -14.24 19.43
C MET A 148 0.38 -14.61 19.70
N SER A 149 0.01 -15.85 19.41
CA SER A 149 -1.30 -16.39 19.74
C SER A 149 -1.53 -16.25 21.25
N VAL A 150 -2.37 -15.31 21.65
CA VAL A 150 -3.08 -15.40 22.92
C VAL A 150 -4.37 -16.16 22.62
N PHE A 151 -4.26 -17.47 22.40
CA PHE A 151 -5.33 -18.47 22.55
C PHE A 151 -4.68 -19.84 22.71
#